data_AF-A0A838K859-F1
#
_entry.id   AF-A0A838K859-F1
#
_cell.length_a   1.000
_cell.length_b   1.000
_cell.length_c   1.000
_cell.angle_alpha   90.00
_cell.angle_beta   90.00
_cell.angle_gamma   90.00
#
_symmetry.space_group_name_H-M   'P 1'
#
loop_
_entity.id
_entity.type
_entity.pdbx_description
1 polymer ?
#
loop_
_entity_poly.entity_id
_entity_poly.type
_entity_poly.pdbx_seq_one_letter_code
_entity_poly.pdbx_strand_id
1 'polypeptide(L)'
;AGKRTLAVRLGEPGTRMLFVGLHLVSLLVLAGLVPQTRWVLLALVALPLQARVTGAVLRRARGAGLVPVLRDTGRAELVWAGGLALGLLLA
;
A
#
# COMPACT_ATOMS: atom_id res chain seq x y z
N ALA A 1 13.02 -21.16 16.13
CA ALA A 1 12.31 -20.53 17.28
C ALA A 1 12.91 -19.15 17.52
N GLY A 2 12.13 -18.12 17.85
CA GLY A 2 12.64 -16.78 18.22
C GLY A 2 12.52 -15.64 17.20
N LYS A 3 11.49 -15.60 16.34
CA LYS A 3 11.31 -14.48 15.40
C LYS A 3 10.80 -13.22 16.12
N ARG A 4 11.62 -12.17 16.21
CA ARG A 4 11.22 -10.84 16.70
C ARG A 4 10.69 -9.97 15.57
N THR A 5 9.51 -10.31 15.05
CA THR A 5 8.86 -9.54 13.97
C THR A 5 7.60 -8.84 14.49
N LEU A 6 7.20 -7.75 13.83
CA LEU A 6 5.92 -7.07 14.12
C LEU A 6 4.75 -8.04 14.00
N ALA A 7 4.79 -8.98 13.05
CA ALA A 7 3.74 -9.98 12.90
C ALA A 7 3.56 -10.88 14.14
N VAL A 8 4.66 -11.21 14.83
CA VAL A 8 4.62 -11.99 16.08
C VAL A 8 4.13 -11.13 17.25
N ARG A 9 4.43 -9.82 17.27
CA ARG A 9 3.99 -8.91 18.34
C ARG A 9 2.53 -8.47 18.20
N LEU A 10 2.07 -8.19 16.99
CA LEU A 10 0.74 -7.65 16.68
C LEU A 10 -0.30 -8.77 16.42
N GLY A 11 0.15 -9.99 16.16
CA GLY A 11 -0.71 -11.09 15.72
C GLY A 11 -1.30 -10.89 14.32
N GLU A 12 -2.09 -11.87 13.88
CA GLU A 12 -2.75 -11.84 12.57
C GLU A 12 -3.68 -10.63 12.38
N PRO A 13 -4.61 -10.28 13.30
CA PRO A 13 -5.49 -9.13 13.09
C PRO A 13 -4.73 -7.80 13.12
N GLY A 14 -3.78 -7.63 14.03
CA GLY A 14 -2.99 -6.39 14.13
C GLY A 14 -2.12 -6.15 12.90
N THR A 15 -1.54 -7.21 12.31
CA THR A 15 -0.76 -7.09 11.07
C THR A 15 -1.62 -6.65 9.88
N ARG A 16 -2.86 -7.12 9.80
CA ARG A 16 -3.81 -6.71 8.75
C ARG A 16 -4.21 -5.25 8.94
N MET A 17 -4.51 -4.84 10.16
CA MET A 17 -4.84 -3.45 10.47
C MET A 17 -3.68 -2.51 10.15
N LEU A 18 -2.45 -2.93 10.46
CA LEU A 18 -1.23 -2.19 10.12
C LEU A 18 -1.10 -2.02 8.60
N PHE A 19 -1.32 -3.08 7.82
CA PHE A 19 -1.26 -3.02 6.36
C PHE A 19 -2.25 -2.00 5.78
N VAL A 20 -3.51 -2.03 6.24
CA VAL A 20 -4.53 -1.04 5.83
C VAL A 20 -4.17 0.36 6.30
N GLY A 21 -3.69 0.49 7.54
CA GLY A 21 -3.24 1.75 8.11
C GLY A 21 -2.12 2.40 7.28
N LEU A 22 -1.16 1.62 6.80
CA LEU A 22 -0.09 2.10 5.92
C LEU A 22 -0.64 2.65 4.59
N HIS A 23 -1.60 1.96 3.98
CA HIS A 23 -2.26 2.44 2.77
C HIS A 23 -3.03 3.75 3.01
N LEU A 24 -3.75 3.85 4.13
CA LEU A 24 -4.45 5.07 4.52
C LEU A 24 -3.48 6.23 4.76
N VAL A 25 -2.39 6.01 5.50
CA VAL A 25 -1.36 7.02 5.73
C VAL A 25 -0.75 7.48 4.40
N SER A 26 -0.47 6.56 3.48
CA SER A 26 0.02 6.91 2.14
C SER A 26 -0.94 7.85 1.39
N LEU A 27 -2.25 7.61 1.47
CA LEU A 27 -3.27 8.48 0.85
C LEU A 27 -3.35 9.85 1.54
N LEU A 28 -3.23 9.91 2.87
CA LEU A 28 -3.21 11.17 3.62
C LEU A 28 -1.99 12.01 3.26
N VAL A 29 -0.82 11.38 3.15
CA VAL A 29 0.42 12.06 2.70
C VAL A 29 0.24 12.60 1.29
N LEU A 30 -0.32 11.81 0.36
CA LEU A 30 -0.61 12.28 -0.99
C LEU A 30 -1.54 13.49 -0.98
N ALA A 31 -2.63 13.45 -0.20
CA ALA A 31 -3.57 14.57 -0.07
C ALA A 31 -2.88 15.85 0.45
N GLY A 32 -1.94 15.71 1.39
CA GLY A 32 -1.13 16.83 1.90
C GLY A 32 -0.18 17.44 0.86
N LEU A 33 0.20 16.69 -0.19
CA LEU A 33 1.05 17.20 -1.29
C LEU A 33 0.27 17.94 -2.37
N VAL A 34 -1.05 17.75 -2.45
CA VAL A 34 -1.91 18.36 -3.49
C VAL A 34 -1.78 19.90 -3.56
N PRO A 35 -1.71 20.65 -2.45
CA PRO A 35 -1.55 22.11 -2.49
C PRO A 35 -0.21 22.55 -3.12
N GLN A 36 0.82 21.71 -3.10
CA GLN A 36 2.12 22.04 -3.72
C GLN A 36 2.08 21.79 -5.23
N THR A 37 1.50 20.68 -5.66
CA THR A 37 1.32 20.39 -7.09
C THR A 37 0.19 19.39 -7.30
N ARG A 38 -0.76 19.76 -8.16
CA ARG A 38 -1.87 18.88 -8.54
C ARG A 38 -1.43 17.64 -9.30
N TRP A 39 -0.22 17.63 -9.86
CA TRP A 39 0.31 16.53 -10.66
C TRP A 39 0.60 15.28 -9.82
N VAL A 40 0.78 15.39 -8.49
CA VAL A 40 0.92 14.21 -7.61
C VAL A 40 -0.28 13.28 -7.65
N LEU A 41 -1.46 13.78 -8.04
CA LEU A 41 -2.68 12.98 -8.21
C LEU A 41 -2.53 11.86 -9.25
N LEU A 42 -1.50 11.89 -10.10
CA LEU A 42 -1.16 10.78 -11.00
C LEU A 42 -0.92 9.46 -10.24
N ALA A 43 -0.47 9.53 -8.97
CA ALA A 43 -0.32 8.36 -8.11
C ALA A 43 -1.63 7.60 -7.84
N LEU A 44 -2.78 8.27 -7.97
CA LEU A 44 -4.11 7.65 -7.78
C LEU A 44 -4.41 6.55 -8.80
N VAL A 45 -3.68 6.48 -9.92
CA VAL A 45 -3.77 5.36 -10.87
C VAL A 45 -3.48 4.01 -10.21
N ALA A 46 -2.72 3.98 -9.11
CA ALA A 46 -2.47 2.75 -8.35
C ALA A 46 -3.63 2.33 -7.42
N LEU A 47 -4.67 3.15 -7.22
CA LEU A 47 -5.78 2.86 -6.31
C LEU A 47 -6.48 1.52 -6.60
N PRO A 48 -6.79 1.14 -7.85
CA PRO A 48 -7.43 -0.15 -8.13
C PRO A 48 -6.58 -1.34 -7.70
N LEU A 49 -5.25 -1.25 -7.88
CA LEU A 49 -4.31 -2.27 -7.43
C LEU A 49 -4.26 -2.33 -5.91
N GLN A 50 -4.16 -1.18 -5.25
CA GLN A 50 -4.17 -1.08 -3.79
C GLN A 50 -5.46 -1.64 -3.18
N ALA A 51 -6.63 -1.36 -3.78
CA ALA A 51 -7.91 -1.89 -3.35
C ALA A 51 -7.97 -3.42 -3.46
N ARG A 52 -7.46 -4.00 -4.55
CA ARG A 52 -7.38 -5.45 -4.75
C ARG A 52 -6.49 -6.12 -3.69
N VAL A 53 -5.31 -5.57 -3.44
CA VAL A 53 -4.36 -6.10 -2.45
C VAL A 53 -4.95 -5.98 -1.04
N THR A 54 -5.49 -4.81 -0.70
CA THR A 54 -6.15 -4.55 0.60
C THR A 54 -7.31 -5.51 0.83
N GLY A 55 -8.16 -5.71 -0.18
CA GLY A 55 -9.27 -6.67 -0.13
C GLY A 55 -8.79 -8.11 0.10
N ALA A 56 -7.71 -8.53 -0.55
CA ALA A 56 -7.13 -9.86 -0.35
C ALA A 56 -6.55 -10.04 1.07
N VAL A 57 -5.92 -9.00 1.62
CA VAL A 57 -5.43 -8.97 3.00
C VAL A 57 -6.61 -8.96 3.99
N LEU A 58 -7.72 -8.29 3.71
CA LEU A 58 -8.88 -8.32 4.61
C LEU A 58 -9.63 -9.66 4.57
N ARG A 59 -9.68 -10.32 3.41
CA ARG A 59 -10.31 -11.65 3.19
C ARG A 59 -9.55 -12.84 3.80
N ARG A 60 -8.55 -12.58 4.64
CA ARG A 60 -7.77 -13.61 5.35
C ARG A 60 -7.06 -14.63 4.46
N ALA A 61 -6.46 -14.19 3.35
CA ALA A 61 -5.52 -15.03 2.60
C ALA A 61 -4.41 -15.58 3.53
N ARG A 62 -4.04 -16.86 3.35
CA ARG A 62 -3.06 -17.60 4.15
C ARG A 62 -2.18 -18.48 3.27
N GLY A 63 -0.97 -18.80 3.74
CA GLY A 63 -0.05 -19.72 3.07
C GLY A 63 0.30 -19.27 1.64
N ALA A 64 0.28 -20.21 0.69
CA ALA A 64 0.58 -19.95 -0.72
C ALA A 64 -0.34 -18.88 -1.36
N GLY A 65 -1.54 -18.66 -0.80
CA GLY A 65 -2.45 -17.60 -1.24
C GLY A 65 -1.92 -16.19 -1.01
N LEU A 66 -0.84 -16.01 -0.25
CA LEU A 66 -0.17 -14.72 -0.04
C LEU A 66 0.87 -14.39 -1.13
N VAL A 67 1.35 -15.37 -1.89
CA VAL A 67 2.35 -15.14 -2.95
C VAL A 67 1.80 -14.20 -4.05
N PRO A 68 0.57 -14.40 -4.57
CA PRO A 68 -0.02 -13.46 -5.52
C PRO A 68 -0.25 -12.08 -4.91
N VAL A 69 -0.62 -12.02 -3.62
CA VAL A 69 -0.85 -10.76 -2.90
C VAL A 69 0.45 -9.96 -2.82
N LEU A 70 1.57 -10.60 -2.46
CA LEU A 70 2.87 -9.95 -2.39
C LEU A 70 3.31 -9.38 -3.74
N ARG A 71 3.12 -10.15 -4.82
CA ARG A 71 3.39 -9.69 -6.19
C ARG A 71 2.55 -8.47 -6.55
N ASP A 72 1.25 -8.51 -6.24
CA ASP A 72 0.33 -7.43 -6.56
C ASP A 72 0.59 -6.18 -5.70
N THR A 73 1.03 -6.35 -4.43
CA THR A 73 1.53 -5.24 -3.60
C THR A 73 2.70 -4.53 -4.26
N GLY A 74 3.74 -5.27 -4.68
CA GLY A 74 4.91 -4.67 -5.32
C GLY A 74 4.56 -3.91 -6.60
N ARG A 75 3.61 -4.43 -7.39
CA ARG A 75 3.10 -3.71 -8.57
C ARG A 75 2.36 -2.42 -8.19
N ALA A 76 1.51 -2.49 -7.16
CA ALA A 76 0.80 -1.31 -6.68
C ALA A 76 1.78 -0.22 -6.22
N GLU A 77 2.83 -0.61 -5.49
CA GLU A 77 3.90 0.29 -5.05
C GLU A 77 4.67 0.91 -6.21
N LEU A 78 5.02 0.13 -7.24
CA LEU A 78 5.71 0.65 -8.43
C LEU A 78 4.85 1.66 -9.20
N VAL A 79 3.56 1.39 -9.41
CA VAL A 79 2.65 2.32 -10.08
C VAL A 79 2.46 3.58 -9.23
N TRP A 80 2.33 3.42 -7.91
CA TRP A 80 2.19 4.54 -6.98
C TRP A 80 3.42 5.44 -6.98
N ALA A 81 4.61 4.85 -6.81
CA ALA A 81 5.89 5.57 -6.80
C ALA A 81 6.16 6.23 -8.16
N GLY A 82 5.89 5.54 -9.28
CA GLY A 82 6.02 6.11 -10.62
C GLY A 82 5.09 7.31 -10.84
N GLY A 83 3.82 7.21 -10.42
CA GLY A 83 2.87 8.32 -10.50
C GLY A 83 3.26 9.51 -9.64
N LEU A 84 3.73 9.26 -8.40
CA LEU A 84 4.28 10.31 -7.54
C LEU A 84 5.52 10.97 -8.14
N ALA A 85 6.49 10.20 -8.61
CA ALA A 85 7.73 10.71 -9.18
C ALA A 85 7.47 11.56 -10.43
N LEU A 86 6.60 11.10 -11.34
CA LEU A 86 6.18 11.88 -12.49
C LEU A 86 5.43 13.15 -12.07
N GLY A 87 4.55 13.05 -11.07
CA GLY A 87 3.81 14.19 -10.56
C GLY A 87 4.70 15.28 -9.97
N LEU A 88 5.74 14.89 -9.24
CA LEU A 88 6.74 15.80 -8.68
C LEU A 88 7.69 16.36 -9.74
N LEU A 89 8.00 15.59 -10.79
CA LEU A 89 8.85 16.05 -11.90
C LEU A 89 8.16 17.11 -12.77
N LEU A 90 6.82 17.07 -12.86
CA LEU A 90 6.01 18.02 -13.63
C LEU A 90 5.59 19.26 -12.81
N ALA A 91 5.88 19.28 -11.51
CA ALA A 91 5.60 20.38 -10.59
C ALA A 91 6.57 21.55 -10.82
#